data_AF-A0A0F5FNY6-F1
#
_entry.id   AF-A0A0F5FNY6-F1
#
_cell.length_a   1.000
_cell.length_b   1.000
_cell.length_c   1.000
_cell.angle_alpha   90.00
_cell.angle_beta   90.00
_cell.angle_gamma   90.00
#
_symmetry.space_group_name_H-M   'P 1'
#
loop_
_entity.id
_entity.type
_entity.pdbx_description
1 polymer ?
#
loop_
_entity_poly.entity_id
_entity_poly.type
_entity_poly.pdbx_seq_one_letter_code
_entity_poly.pdbx_strand_id
1 'polypeptide(L)'
;MSIPASSSVDAEAVPEATGPRGRPGQARPFAGLIEPVLVEEPVDFTFDGSVARGHAAAAWVWFARDIAGSDIDFSRVEDGSLTAGDLEAVLPQLLAKAGDAVAQADRDDDARRRLRVQLGGDDVFERLPTVLGALRNRALLDKAQVFGRAINGLAEEAGLVAALQSMPKQDKMAAAFLMHAAMGQIANPTRLASAVLKISGSAAEAAVTRAGFAPVIDAMLAHAQNQLHLLQPSGPFADIDLVCRALERFHRLARAITSHVELERSGRWGMILGRLTRRVSERMEPRLRNILPDLNGAMRRGREGSDRLDPDQLLAALNGMYLLATLRDCKDSLALNAIFEQTWLQSGQALEMHLNRGLDLLRANPADVIVAKRLDVGIKMAEVRFNPEYAETLRRARAAAMKR
;
A
#
# COMPACT_ATOMS: atom_id res chain seq x y z
N MET A 1 -15.57 -53.99 14.93
CA MET A 1 -15.92 -52.88 14.03
C MET A 1 -16.54 -51.77 14.87
N SER A 2 -15.80 -50.69 15.11
CA SER A 2 -16.29 -49.41 15.63
C SER A 2 -15.17 -48.39 15.44
N ILE A 3 -15.41 -47.39 14.60
CA ILE A 3 -14.51 -46.26 14.32
C ILE A 3 -15.01 -45.10 15.19
N PRO A 4 -14.19 -44.44 16.02
CA PRO A 4 -14.62 -43.24 16.73
C PRO A 4 -14.42 -41.98 15.87
N ALA A 5 -15.21 -40.98 16.27
CA ALA A 5 -15.60 -39.78 15.54
C ALA A 5 -14.50 -38.73 15.37
N SER A 6 -14.64 -38.00 14.26
CA SER A 6 -13.90 -36.80 13.88
C SER A 6 -14.13 -35.63 14.85
N SER A 7 -13.05 -35.10 15.42
CA SER A 7 -13.03 -33.83 16.14
C SER A 7 -13.07 -32.65 15.15
N SER A 8 -14.11 -31.82 15.27
CA SER A 8 -14.24 -30.51 14.65
C SER A 8 -13.14 -29.57 15.15
N VAL A 9 -12.31 -29.06 14.25
CA VAL A 9 -11.39 -27.96 14.53
C VAL A 9 -12.16 -26.67 14.37
N ASP A 10 -12.32 -25.94 15.47
CA ASP A 10 -12.88 -24.60 15.51
C ASP A 10 -12.07 -23.67 14.60
N ALA A 11 -12.76 -23.04 13.66
CA ALA A 11 -12.21 -22.02 12.79
C ALA A 11 -11.92 -20.78 13.63
N GLU A 12 -10.64 -20.60 13.98
CA GLU A 12 -10.12 -19.42 14.64
C GLU A 12 -10.37 -18.18 13.77
N ALA A 13 -11.13 -17.22 14.31
CA ALA A 13 -11.54 -16.01 13.62
C ALA A 13 -10.32 -15.15 13.24
N VAL A 14 -10.14 -14.94 11.94
CA VAL A 14 -9.13 -14.02 11.40
C VAL A 14 -9.44 -12.60 11.91
N PRO A 15 -8.47 -11.88 12.52
CA PRO A 15 -8.71 -10.54 13.03
C PRO A 15 -9.02 -9.59 11.87
N GLU A 16 -10.10 -8.84 12.06
CA GLU A 16 -10.59 -7.81 11.16
C GLU A 16 -9.50 -6.76 10.93
N ALA A 17 -9.06 -6.61 9.68
CA ALA A 17 -8.04 -5.65 9.30
C ALA A 17 -8.58 -4.23 9.45
N THR A 18 -8.43 -3.64 10.64
CA THR A 18 -8.64 -2.22 10.86
C THR A 18 -7.65 -1.43 10.02
N GLY A 19 -8.16 -0.56 9.14
CA GLY A 19 -7.36 0.37 8.35
C GLY A 19 -6.43 1.26 9.20
N PRO A 20 -5.50 1.99 8.58
CA PRO A 20 -4.50 2.77 9.30
C PRO A 20 -5.19 3.78 10.22
N ARG A 21 -5.11 3.54 11.54
CA ARG A 21 -5.47 4.53 12.55
C ARG A 21 -4.47 5.67 12.43
N GLY A 22 -4.90 6.82 11.89
CA GLY A 22 -4.12 8.05 11.92
C GLY A 22 -3.62 8.35 13.33
N ARG A 23 -2.47 9.02 13.46
CA ARG A 23 -1.88 9.39 14.75
C ARG A 23 -2.92 10.12 15.62
N PRO A 24 -3.06 9.77 16.92
CA PRO A 24 -3.95 10.51 17.82
C PRO A 24 -3.56 12.00 17.81
N GLY A 25 -4.54 12.88 17.53
CA GLY A 25 -4.35 14.33 17.53
C GLY A 25 -4.06 15.01 16.19
N GLN A 26 -4.01 14.29 15.07
CA GLN A 26 -3.93 14.94 13.76
C GLN A 26 -5.34 15.20 13.21
N ALA A 27 -5.70 16.48 13.03
CA ALA A 27 -7.00 16.89 12.51
C ALA A 27 -7.27 16.20 11.15
N ARG A 28 -8.36 15.44 11.06
CA ARG A 28 -8.76 14.75 9.83
C ARG A 28 -9.50 15.74 8.93
N PRO A 29 -9.10 15.89 7.65
CA PRO A 29 -9.85 16.71 6.71
C PRO A 29 -11.33 16.34 6.71
N PHE A 30 -12.20 17.34 6.83
CA PHE A 30 -13.65 17.16 6.83
C PHE A 30 -14.16 16.11 7.84
N ALA A 31 -13.56 16.07 9.03
CA ALA A 31 -13.89 15.13 10.10
C ALA A 31 -13.87 13.64 9.66
N GLY A 32 -13.12 13.32 8.60
CA GLY A 32 -13.01 11.97 8.03
C GLY A 32 -14.11 11.55 7.06
N LEU A 33 -15.05 12.44 6.69
CA LEU A 33 -16.17 12.12 5.78
C LEU A 33 -15.73 11.65 4.39
N ILE A 34 -14.52 12.01 3.96
CA ILE A 34 -13.96 11.64 2.64
C ILE A 34 -12.71 10.77 2.76
N GLU A 35 -12.41 10.25 3.95
CA GLU A 35 -11.24 9.38 4.20
C GLU A 35 -11.11 8.22 3.18
N PRO A 36 -12.19 7.55 2.72
CA PRO A 36 -12.10 6.45 1.76
C PRO A 36 -11.51 6.81 0.40
N VAL A 37 -11.42 8.10 0.05
CA VAL A 37 -10.88 8.58 -1.23
C VAL A 37 -9.60 9.40 -1.09
N LEU A 38 -9.05 9.46 0.13
CA LEU A 38 -7.77 10.12 0.37
C LEU A 38 -6.60 9.20 -0.01
N VAL A 39 -5.60 9.80 -0.64
CA VAL A 39 -4.30 9.17 -0.94
C VAL A 39 -3.18 9.97 -0.29
N GLU A 40 -2.14 9.27 0.14
CA GLU A 40 -0.96 9.87 0.74
C GLU A 40 0.04 10.32 -0.31
N GLU A 41 0.81 11.35 0.04
CA GLU A 41 1.92 11.80 -0.77
C GLU A 41 3.09 10.79 -0.73
N PRO A 42 3.81 10.61 -1.84
CA PRO A 42 3.76 11.40 -3.07
C PRO A 42 2.70 10.96 -4.08
N VAL A 43 2.07 11.96 -4.73
CA VAL A 43 1.05 11.79 -5.77
C VAL A 43 1.62 12.25 -7.11
N ASP A 44 2.15 11.32 -7.90
CA ASP A 44 2.75 11.64 -9.21
C ASP A 44 1.67 11.84 -10.30
N PHE A 45 0.49 11.27 -10.10
CA PHE A 45 -0.66 11.33 -11.01
C PHE A 45 -1.96 11.62 -10.26
N THR A 46 -2.80 12.45 -10.89
CA THR A 46 -4.14 12.76 -10.41
C THR A 46 -5.18 11.84 -11.05
N PHE A 47 -6.17 11.43 -10.25
CA PHE A 47 -7.30 10.63 -10.69
C PHE A 47 -8.59 11.29 -10.20
N ASP A 48 -9.67 11.15 -10.95
CA ASP A 48 -10.96 11.79 -10.59
C ASP A 48 -11.59 11.17 -9.34
N GLY A 49 -11.22 9.93 -9.01
CA GLY A 49 -11.72 9.20 -7.85
C GLY A 49 -10.90 9.37 -6.57
N SER A 50 -9.78 10.11 -6.61
CA SER A 50 -8.88 10.25 -5.46
C SER A 50 -8.47 11.70 -5.19
N VAL A 51 -8.19 11.97 -3.91
CA VAL A 51 -7.81 13.28 -3.42
C VAL A 51 -6.53 13.13 -2.59
N ALA A 52 -5.47 13.87 -2.94
CA ALA A 52 -4.27 13.91 -2.11
C ALA A 52 -4.61 14.49 -0.73
N ARG A 53 -4.11 13.88 0.35
CA ARG A 53 -4.41 14.34 1.72
C ARG A 53 -4.03 15.81 1.92
N GLY A 54 -2.91 16.27 1.35
CA GLY A 54 -2.50 17.68 1.38
C GLY A 54 -3.54 18.61 0.75
N HIS A 55 -4.09 18.24 -0.41
CA HIS A 55 -5.15 19.02 -1.07
C HIS A 55 -6.46 19.02 -0.26
N ALA A 56 -6.84 17.87 0.32
CA ALA A 56 -8.01 17.81 1.21
C ALA A 56 -7.84 18.67 2.46
N ALA A 57 -6.64 18.67 3.06
CA ALA A 57 -6.32 19.49 4.22
C ALA A 57 -6.36 20.99 3.90
N ALA A 58 -5.76 21.41 2.78
CA ALA A 58 -5.78 22.81 2.34
C ALA A 58 -7.22 23.27 2.03
N ALA A 59 -7.99 22.45 1.32
CA ALA A 59 -9.41 22.71 1.07
C ALA A 59 -10.21 22.75 2.37
N TRP A 60 -9.90 21.91 3.36
CA TRP A 60 -10.56 21.91 4.65
C TRP A 60 -10.29 23.18 5.46
N VAL A 61 -9.04 23.67 5.47
CA VAL A 61 -8.69 24.95 6.10
C VAL A 61 -9.46 26.10 5.46
N TRP A 62 -9.49 26.17 4.12
CA TRP A 62 -10.31 27.15 3.40
C TRP A 62 -11.80 27.03 3.73
N PHE A 63 -12.33 25.82 3.75
CA PHE A 63 -13.73 25.56 4.03
C PHE A 63 -14.12 26.03 5.44
N ALA A 64 -13.29 25.72 6.44
CA ALA A 64 -13.52 26.12 7.83
C ALA A 64 -13.33 27.63 8.03
N ARG A 65 -12.33 28.25 7.39
CA ARG A 65 -12.01 29.67 7.56
C ARG A 65 -12.92 30.61 6.77
N ASP A 66 -13.17 30.30 5.49
CA ASP A 66 -13.78 31.22 4.53
C ASP A 66 -15.24 30.88 4.20
N ILE A 67 -15.66 29.62 4.37
CA ILE A 67 -17.02 29.17 4.00
C ILE A 67 -17.93 28.95 5.21
N ALA A 68 -17.41 28.30 6.26
CA ALA A 68 -18.21 27.91 7.41
C ALA A 68 -18.74 29.11 8.22
N GLY A 69 -18.00 30.22 8.29
CA GLY A 69 -18.40 31.37 9.09
C GLY A 69 -18.68 30.96 10.55
N SER A 70 -19.89 31.22 11.04
CA SER A 70 -20.35 30.80 12.37
C SER A 70 -21.00 29.41 12.41
N ASP A 71 -21.14 28.71 11.28
CA ASP A 71 -21.83 27.41 11.21
C ASP A 71 -21.01 26.26 11.81
N ILE A 72 -19.69 26.43 11.91
CA ILE A 72 -18.76 25.50 12.55
C ILE A 72 -17.90 26.28 13.53
N ASP A 73 -17.76 25.76 14.74
CA ASP A 73 -16.77 26.27 15.69
C ASP A 73 -15.36 25.86 15.25
N PHE A 74 -14.57 26.85 14.82
CA PHE A 74 -13.21 26.64 14.33
C PHE A 74 -12.27 26.03 15.40
N SER A 75 -12.51 26.31 16.68
CA SER A 75 -11.70 25.71 17.76
C SER A 75 -11.84 24.19 17.80
N ARG A 76 -13.04 23.67 17.50
CA ARG A 76 -13.32 22.23 17.37
C ARG A 76 -12.66 21.59 16.16
N VAL A 77 -12.34 22.39 15.14
CA VAL A 77 -11.59 21.95 13.97
C VAL A 77 -10.11 21.82 14.30
N GLU A 78 -9.56 22.81 15.01
CA GLU A 78 -8.14 22.84 15.40
C GLU A 78 -7.79 21.74 16.41
N ASP A 79 -8.64 21.51 17.41
CA ASP A 79 -8.43 20.48 18.44
C ASP A 79 -8.87 19.07 17.99
N GLY A 80 -9.51 18.96 16.83
CA GLY A 80 -9.98 17.70 16.25
C GLY A 80 -11.23 17.10 16.93
N SER A 81 -11.94 17.86 17.76
CA SER A 81 -13.18 17.44 18.44
C SER A 81 -14.43 17.55 17.58
N LEU A 82 -14.36 18.16 16.39
CA LEU A 82 -15.46 18.17 15.42
C LEU A 82 -15.70 16.75 14.88
N THR A 83 -16.90 16.22 15.10
CA THR A 83 -17.25 14.88 14.63
C THR A 83 -17.83 14.92 13.21
N ALA A 84 -17.82 13.75 12.54
CA ALA A 84 -18.47 13.58 11.25
C ALA A 84 -19.98 13.92 11.30
N GLY A 85 -20.65 13.59 12.41
CA GLY A 85 -22.07 13.88 12.61
C GLY A 85 -22.36 15.38 12.77
N ASP A 86 -21.49 16.12 13.47
CA ASP A 86 -21.60 17.58 13.59
C ASP A 86 -21.49 18.24 12.22
N LEU A 87 -20.50 17.82 11.42
CA LEU A 87 -20.28 18.36 10.09
C LEU A 87 -21.43 18.02 9.13
N GLU A 88 -21.95 16.78 9.17
CA GLU A 88 -23.06 16.34 8.31
C GLU A 88 -24.31 17.22 8.42
N ALA A 89 -24.63 17.71 9.64
CA ALA A 89 -25.80 18.52 9.88
C ALA A 89 -25.78 19.87 9.12
N VAL A 90 -24.59 20.45 8.95
CA VAL A 90 -24.41 21.77 8.31
C VAL A 90 -23.89 21.68 6.88
N LEU A 91 -23.34 20.53 6.49
CA LEU A 91 -22.63 20.34 5.22
C LEU A 91 -23.44 20.71 3.95
N PRO A 92 -24.76 20.46 3.83
CA PRO A 92 -25.52 20.89 2.66
C PRO A 92 -25.47 22.41 2.43
N GLN A 93 -25.57 23.20 3.49
CA GLN A 93 -25.51 24.66 3.43
C GLN A 93 -24.11 25.14 3.06
N LEU A 94 -23.09 24.50 3.64
CA LEU A 94 -21.69 24.82 3.36
C LEU A 94 -21.28 24.45 1.92
N LEU A 95 -21.78 23.34 1.39
CA LEU A 95 -21.57 22.97 -0.01
C LEU A 95 -22.25 23.92 -0.99
N ALA A 96 -23.40 24.50 -0.64
CA ALA A 96 -24.03 25.54 -1.43
C ALA A 96 -23.15 26.81 -1.46
N LYS A 97 -22.71 27.30 -0.30
CA LYS A 97 -21.79 28.45 -0.20
C LYS A 97 -20.47 28.24 -0.95
N ALA A 98 -19.87 27.06 -0.82
CA ALA A 98 -18.66 26.71 -1.57
C ALA A 98 -18.92 26.66 -3.08
N GLY A 99 -20.09 26.16 -3.49
CA GLY A 99 -20.52 26.17 -4.89
C GLY A 99 -20.64 27.59 -5.45
N ASP A 100 -21.23 28.51 -4.70
CA ASP A 100 -21.36 29.92 -5.08
C ASP A 100 -19.99 30.60 -5.22
N ALA A 101 -19.06 30.33 -4.29
CA ALA A 101 -17.69 30.85 -4.36
C ALA A 101 -16.94 30.37 -5.61
N VAL A 102 -17.07 29.09 -5.95
CA VAL A 102 -16.48 28.53 -7.18
C VAL A 102 -17.14 29.12 -8.43
N ALA A 103 -18.47 29.21 -8.45
CA ALA A 103 -19.21 29.79 -9.57
C ALA A 103 -18.89 31.28 -9.79
N GLN A 104 -18.60 32.03 -8.72
CA GLN A 104 -18.13 33.41 -8.82
C GLN A 104 -16.71 33.48 -9.41
N ALA A 105 -15.81 32.60 -8.96
CA ALA A 105 -14.46 32.50 -9.51
C ALA A 105 -14.44 32.09 -11.00
N ASP A 106 -15.45 31.39 -11.50
CA ASP A 106 -15.56 31.06 -12.92
C ASP A 106 -15.98 32.26 -13.79
N ARG A 107 -16.61 33.28 -13.19
CA ARG A 107 -17.13 34.46 -13.90
C ARG A 107 -16.26 35.70 -13.76
N ASP A 108 -15.39 35.73 -12.75
CA ASP A 108 -14.61 36.91 -12.36
C ASP A 108 -13.17 36.52 -12.02
N ASP A 109 -12.22 37.07 -12.78
CA ASP A 109 -10.79 36.81 -12.64
C ASP A 109 -10.22 37.27 -11.29
N ASP A 110 -10.75 38.34 -10.71
CA ASP A 110 -10.32 38.82 -9.39
C ASP A 110 -10.79 37.86 -8.29
N ALA A 111 -12.03 37.36 -8.39
CA ALA A 111 -12.55 36.32 -7.52
C ALA A 111 -11.75 35.02 -7.67
N ARG A 112 -11.38 34.65 -8.90
CA ARG A 112 -10.52 33.49 -9.19
C ARG A 112 -9.16 33.61 -8.55
N ARG A 113 -8.51 34.77 -8.68
CA ARG A 113 -7.21 35.05 -8.07
C ARG A 113 -7.31 34.99 -6.55
N ARG A 114 -8.36 35.56 -5.96
CA ARG A 114 -8.60 35.52 -4.51
C ARG A 114 -8.77 34.09 -4.01
N LEU A 115 -9.58 33.28 -4.70
CA LEU A 115 -9.82 31.88 -4.32
C LEU A 115 -8.54 31.04 -4.38
N ARG A 116 -7.69 31.22 -5.40
CA ARG A 116 -6.37 30.58 -5.50
C ARG A 116 -5.46 30.92 -4.32
N VAL A 117 -5.42 32.21 -3.94
CA VAL A 117 -4.65 32.67 -2.77
C VAL A 117 -5.20 32.07 -1.48
N GLN A 118 -6.52 32.03 -1.31
CA GLN A 118 -7.16 31.46 -0.12
C GLN A 118 -6.88 29.97 0.06
N LEU A 119 -6.85 29.20 -1.04
CA LEU A 119 -6.55 27.76 -1.04
C LEU A 119 -5.05 27.43 -0.89
N GLY A 120 -4.18 28.44 -1.02
CA GLY A 120 -2.74 28.28 -0.86
C GLY A 120 -2.00 27.80 -2.12
N GLY A 121 -2.60 27.90 -3.31
CA GLY A 121 -1.91 27.59 -4.57
C GLY A 121 -2.83 27.15 -5.71
N ASP A 122 -2.27 27.16 -6.92
CA ASP A 122 -2.99 26.73 -8.14
C ASP A 122 -3.31 25.23 -8.12
N ASP A 123 -2.41 24.38 -7.62
CA ASP A 123 -2.62 22.92 -7.56
C ASP A 123 -3.84 22.54 -6.72
N VAL A 124 -4.02 23.18 -5.55
CA VAL A 124 -5.19 22.95 -4.68
C VAL A 124 -6.46 23.48 -5.35
N PHE A 125 -6.39 24.64 -6.00
CA PHE A 125 -7.51 25.21 -6.75
C PHE A 125 -8.00 24.28 -7.87
N GLU A 126 -7.09 23.71 -8.66
CA GLU A 126 -7.45 22.75 -9.71
C GLU A 126 -8.08 21.47 -9.16
N ARG A 127 -7.74 21.08 -7.92
CA ARG A 127 -8.28 19.89 -7.26
C ARG A 127 -9.52 20.15 -6.41
N LEU A 128 -9.89 21.41 -6.18
CA LEU A 128 -11.07 21.76 -5.40
C LEU A 128 -12.37 21.13 -5.94
N PRO A 129 -12.64 21.08 -7.26
CA PRO A 129 -13.84 20.40 -7.78
C PRO A 129 -13.90 18.92 -7.39
N THR A 130 -12.76 18.22 -7.35
CA THR A 130 -12.68 16.83 -6.90
C THR A 130 -12.95 16.70 -5.41
N VAL A 131 -12.41 17.60 -4.57
CA VAL A 131 -12.69 17.61 -3.11
C VAL A 131 -14.18 17.82 -2.85
N LEU A 132 -14.79 18.83 -3.49
CA LEU A 132 -16.22 19.10 -3.37
C LEU A 132 -17.07 17.95 -3.92
N GLY A 133 -16.63 17.31 -5.00
CA GLY A 133 -17.23 16.10 -5.55
C GLY A 133 -17.23 14.95 -4.55
N ALA A 134 -16.13 14.72 -3.84
CA ALA A 134 -16.04 13.70 -2.80
C ALA A 134 -17.02 13.98 -1.65
N LEU A 135 -17.12 15.24 -1.20
CA LEU A 135 -18.07 15.64 -0.16
C LEU A 135 -19.53 15.45 -0.61
N ARG A 136 -19.86 15.79 -1.86
CA ARG A 136 -21.21 15.54 -2.41
C ARG A 136 -21.55 14.05 -2.44
N ASN A 137 -20.56 13.20 -2.71
CA ASN A 137 -20.72 11.74 -2.79
C ASN A 137 -20.42 10.98 -1.49
N ARG A 138 -20.12 11.66 -0.38
CA ARG A 138 -19.69 11.06 0.89
C ARG A 138 -20.58 9.90 1.38
N ALA A 139 -21.91 10.05 1.28
CA ALA A 139 -22.87 9.03 1.71
C ALA A 139 -22.81 7.75 0.88
N LEU A 140 -22.20 7.81 -0.31
CA LEU A 140 -21.97 6.65 -1.18
C LEU A 140 -20.62 5.98 -0.93
N LEU A 141 -19.66 6.66 -0.29
CA LEU A 141 -18.33 6.12 -0.06
C LEU A 141 -18.37 4.92 0.90
N ASP A 142 -19.14 5.01 1.98
CA ASP A 142 -19.31 3.89 2.93
C ASP A 142 -19.97 2.68 2.25
N LYS A 143 -20.96 2.93 1.38
CA LYS A 143 -21.61 1.88 0.58
C LYS A 143 -20.61 1.24 -0.40
N ALA A 144 -19.76 2.04 -1.04
CA ALA A 144 -18.68 1.53 -1.89
C ALA A 144 -17.68 0.68 -1.11
N GLN A 145 -17.33 1.05 0.12
CA GLN A 145 -16.45 0.24 0.95
C GLN A 145 -17.10 -1.10 1.32
N VAL A 146 -18.38 -1.10 1.71
CA VAL A 146 -19.15 -2.33 1.95
C VAL A 146 -19.17 -3.21 0.69
N PHE A 147 -19.39 -2.61 -0.48
CA PHE A 147 -19.33 -3.31 -1.76
C PHE A 147 -17.96 -3.95 -2.01
N GLY A 148 -16.87 -3.21 -1.80
CA GLY A 148 -15.50 -3.73 -1.94
C GLY A 148 -15.21 -4.89 -1.00
N ARG A 149 -15.70 -4.85 0.24
CA ARG A 149 -15.60 -5.98 1.19
C ARG A 149 -16.42 -7.18 0.72
N ALA A 150 -17.64 -6.96 0.23
CA ALA A 150 -18.51 -8.01 -0.27
C ALA A 150 -17.88 -8.77 -1.45
N ILE A 151 -17.15 -8.09 -2.34
CA ILE A 151 -16.42 -8.73 -3.45
C ILE A 151 -15.46 -9.81 -2.96
N ASN A 152 -14.84 -9.65 -1.79
CA ASN A 152 -13.90 -10.64 -1.26
C ASN A 152 -14.60 -11.97 -0.91
N GLY A 153 -15.89 -11.94 -0.55
CA GLY A 153 -16.68 -13.12 -0.19
C GLY A 153 -17.50 -13.73 -1.33
N LEU A 154 -17.64 -13.05 -2.47
CA LEU A 154 -18.38 -13.60 -3.62
C LEU A 154 -17.66 -14.85 -4.14
N ALA A 155 -18.31 -16.01 -4.16
CA ALA A 155 -17.76 -17.21 -4.80
C ALA A 155 -17.95 -17.17 -6.33
N GLU A 156 -19.08 -16.66 -6.78
CA GLU A 156 -19.48 -16.69 -8.19
C GLU A 156 -19.09 -15.42 -8.95
N GLU A 157 -18.52 -15.61 -10.14
CA GLU A 157 -18.11 -14.53 -11.04
C GLU A 157 -19.32 -13.78 -11.64
N ALA A 158 -20.45 -14.46 -11.83
CA ALA A 158 -21.67 -13.86 -12.39
C ALA A 158 -22.21 -12.72 -11.52
N GLY A 159 -22.15 -12.86 -10.19
CA GLY A 159 -22.54 -11.81 -9.25
C GLY A 159 -21.67 -10.56 -9.36
N LEU A 160 -20.37 -10.73 -9.60
CA LEU A 160 -19.44 -9.62 -9.82
C LEU A 160 -19.75 -8.87 -11.13
N VAL A 161 -20.04 -9.62 -12.20
CA VAL A 161 -20.42 -9.04 -13.49
C VAL A 161 -21.71 -8.22 -13.37
N ALA A 162 -22.74 -8.78 -12.74
CA ALA A 162 -24.00 -8.07 -12.52
C ALA A 162 -23.82 -6.80 -11.69
N ALA A 163 -23.00 -6.87 -10.63
CA ALA A 163 -22.70 -5.70 -9.81
C ALA A 163 -21.96 -4.60 -10.58
N LEU A 164 -20.95 -4.95 -11.39
CA LEU A 164 -20.25 -4.00 -12.25
C LEU A 164 -21.16 -3.36 -13.30
N GLN A 165 -22.13 -4.10 -13.82
CA GLN A 165 -23.12 -3.56 -14.77
C GLN A 165 -24.06 -2.54 -14.12
N SER A 166 -24.30 -2.62 -12.81
CA SER A 166 -25.12 -1.67 -12.05
C SER A 166 -24.42 -0.35 -11.69
N MET A 167 -23.13 -0.20 -12.02
CA MET A 167 -22.39 1.03 -11.75
C MET A 167 -23.02 2.25 -12.45
N PRO A 168 -22.95 3.45 -11.85
CA PRO A 168 -23.48 4.68 -12.45
C PRO A 168 -22.60 5.16 -13.60
N LYS A 169 -22.67 4.48 -14.76
CA LYS A 169 -21.83 4.78 -15.94
C LYS A 169 -22.06 6.17 -16.53
N GLN A 170 -23.23 6.76 -16.26
CA GLN A 170 -23.60 8.10 -16.74
C GLN A 170 -22.94 9.21 -15.90
N ASP A 171 -22.73 8.97 -14.60
CA ASP A 171 -22.02 9.89 -13.71
C ASP A 171 -20.58 9.41 -13.50
N LYS A 172 -19.69 9.90 -14.36
CA LYS A 172 -18.26 9.53 -14.34
C LYS A 172 -17.60 9.86 -13.01
N MET A 173 -17.98 10.97 -12.38
CA MET A 173 -17.36 11.42 -11.13
C MET A 173 -17.82 10.54 -9.96
N ALA A 174 -19.11 10.27 -9.84
CA ALA A 174 -19.61 9.33 -8.84
C ALA A 174 -19.01 7.93 -9.02
N ALA A 175 -18.94 7.43 -10.26
CA ALA A 175 -18.30 6.15 -10.56
C ALA A 175 -16.82 6.12 -10.14
N ALA A 176 -16.07 7.20 -10.35
CA ALA A 176 -14.67 7.31 -9.95
C ALA A 176 -14.49 7.23 -8.43
N PHE A 177 -15.27 7.99 -7.65
CA PHE A 177 -15.19 7.93 -6.18
C PHE A 177 -15.63 6.57 -5.63
N LEU A 178 -16.73 6.03 -6.14
CA LEU A 178 -17.23 4.71 -5.74
C LEU A 178 -16.19 3.62 -5.98
N MET A 179 -15.57 3.59 -7.16
CA MET A 179 -14.57 2.57 -7.48
C MET A 179 -13.29 2.76 -6.69
N HIS A 180 -12.86 3.99 -6.45
CA HIS A 180 -11.70 4.25 -5.61
C HIS A 180 -11.91 3.78 -4.17
N ALA A 181 -13.04 4.14 -3.56
CA ALA A 181 -13.40 3.73 -2.20
C ALA A 181 -13.56 2.20 -2.09
N ALA A 182 -14.21 1.57 -3.08
CA ALA A 182 -14.36 0.11 -3.12
C ALA A 182 -13.02 -0.61 -3.27
N MET A 183 -12.15 -0.13 -4.17
CA MET A 183 -10.85 -0.75 -4.44
C MET A 183 -9.96 -0.82 -3.19
N GLY A 184 -10.06 0.14 -2.28
CA GLY A 184 -9.36 0.12 -1.00
C GLY A 184 -9.72 -1.06 -0.10
N GLN A 185 -10.86 -1.70 -0.33
CA GLN A 185 -11.36 -2.84 0.45
C GLN A 185 -11.20 -4.18 -0.29
N ILE A 186 -10.93 -4.16 -1.60
CA ILE A 186 -10.79 -5.37 -2.42
C ILE A 186 -9.41 -5.98 -2.19
N ALA A 187 -9.34 -7.22 -1.68
CA ALA A 187 -8.08 -7.93 -1.43
C ALA A 187 -7.46 -8.49 -2.73
N ASN A 188 -8.30 -8.95 -3.67
CA ASN A 188 -7.86 -9.54 -4.93
C ASN A 188 -8.39 -8.73 -6.14
N PRO A 189 -7.63 -7.73 -6.63
CA PRO A 189 -8.05 -6.88 -7.75
C PRO A 189 -8.18 -7.63 -9.08
N THR A 190 -7.52 -8.79 -9.23
CA THR A 190 -7.53 -9.61 -10.45
C THR A 190 -8.95 -10.03 -10.83
N ARG A 191 -9.80 -10.33 -9.85
CA ARG A 191 -11.20 -10.71 -10.09
C ARG A 191 -11.99 -9.60 -10.78
N LEU A 192 -11.74 -8.35 -10.36
CA LEU A 192 -12.39 -7.18 -10.93
C LEU A 192 -11.90 -6.92 -12.35
N ALA A 193 -10.59 -7.03 -12.58
CA ALA A 193 -10.01 -6.88 -13.91
C ALA A 193 -10.53 -7.95 -14.90
N SER A 194 -10.65 -9.20 -14.44
CA SER A 194 -11.23 -10.30 -15.21
C SER A 194 -12.70 -10.08 -15.57
N ALA A 195 -13.51 -9.65 -14.61
CA ALA A 195 -14.92 -9.32 -14.87
C ALA A 195 -15.06 -8.13 -15.83
N VAL A 196 -14.22 -7.11 -15.70
CA VAL A 196 -14.17 -5.98 -16.65
C VAL A 196 -13.84 -6.47 -18.06
N LEU A 197 -12.79 -7.27 -18.24
CA LEU A 197 -12.42 -7.86 -19.53
C LEU A 197 -13.59 -8.59 -20.18
N LYS A 198 -14.28 -9.43 -19.39
CA LYS A 198 -15.44 -10.21 -19.87
C LYS A 198 -16.59 -9.32 -20.33
N ILE A 199 -16.90 -8.25 -19.60
CA ILE A 199 -17.98 -7.33 -19.98
C ILE A 199 -17.57 -6.46 -21.18
N SER A 200 -16.30 -6.06 -21.25
CA SER A 200 -15.77 -5.25 -22.35
C SER A 200 -15.64 -6.02 -23.66
N GLY A 201 -15.56 -7.35 -23.62
CA GLY A 201 -15.45 -8.23 -24.79
C GLY A 201 -14.10 -8.16 -25.52
N SER A 202 -13.16 -7.34 -25.03
CA SER A 202 -11.81 -7.18 -25.57
C SER A 202 -10.89 -6.61 -24.48
N ALA A 203 -9.63 -7.05 -24.50
CA ALA A 203 -8.59 -6.58 -23.58
C ALA A 203 -8.01 -5.21 -23.95
N ALA A 204 -8.33 -4.67 -25.13
CA ALA A 204 -7.80 -3.39 -25.56
C ALA A 204 -8.23 -2.24 -24.62
N GLU A 205 -7.29 -1.37 -24.25
CA GLU A 205 -7.53 -0.19 -23.39
C GLU A 205 -8.73 0.65 -23.88
N ALA A 206 -8.87 0.83 -25.20
CA ALA A 206 -9.99 1.54 -25.81
C ALA A 206 -11.34 0.82 -25.61
N ALA A 207 -11.37 -0.52 -25.62
CA ALA A 207 -12.61 -1.27 -25.40
C ALA A 207 -13.08 -1.18 -23.95
N VAL A 208 -12.15 -1.28 -22.99
CA VAL A 208 -12.43 -1.09 -21.55
C VAL A 208 -12.99 0.31 -21.29
N THR A 209 -12.38 1.32 -21.90
CA THR A 209 -12.83 2.71 -21.80
C THR A 209 -14.23 2.91 -22.37
N ARG A 210 -14.50 2.41 -23.59
CA ARG A 210 -15.83 2.50 -24.23
C ARG A 210 -16.92 1.78 -23.43
N ALA A 211 -16.58 0.68 -22.75
CA ALA A 211 -17.50 -0.06 -21.90
C ALA A 211 -17.85 0.66 -20.57
N GLY A 212 -17.17 1.79 -20.29
CA GLY A 212 -17.37 2.63 -19.12
C GLY A 212 -16.59 2.19 -17.88
N PHE A 213 -15.57 1.33 -18.03
CA PHE A 213 -14.80 0.77 -16.91
C PHE A 213 -13.47 1.47 -16.64
N ALA A 214 -13.21 2.62 -17.29
CA ALA A 214 -12.03 3.42 -16.99
C ALA A 214 -11.87 3.77 -15.49
N PRO A 215 -12.94 4.13 -14.74
CA PRO A 215 -12.85 4.36 -13.29
C PRO A 215 -12.29 3.19 -12.49
N VAL A 216 -12.49 1.95 -12.94
CA VAL A 216 -11.97 0.75 -12.25
C VAL A 216 -10.45 0.67 -12.38
N ILE A 217 -9.93 0.86 -13.59
CA ILE A 217 -8.49 0.81 -13.85
C ILE A 217 -7.80 2.01 -13.21
N ASP A 218 -8.40 3.19 -13.29
CA ASP A 218 -7.90 4.39 -12.61
C ASP A 218 -7.85 4.21 -11.09
N ALA A 219 -8.84 3.56 -10.49
CA ALA A 219 -8.81 3.22 -9.07
C ALA A 219 -7.64 2.25 -8.75
N MET A 220 -7.42 1.21 -9.57
CA MET A 220 -6.28 0.30 -9.37
C MET A 220 -4.94 1.04 -9.43
N LEU A 221 -4.75 1.93 -10.41
CA LEU A 221 -3.54 2.75 -10.55
C LEU A 221 -3.37 3.74 -9.39
N ALA A 222 -4.45 4.39 -8.95
CA ALA A 222 -4.43 5.27 -7.79
C ALA A 222 -4.01 4.53 -6.52
N HIS A 223 -4.55 3.32 -6.30
CA HIS A 223 -4.16 2.47 -5.17
C HIS A 223 -2.73 1.95 -5.29
N ALA A 224 -2.25 1.67 -6.50
CA ALA A 224 -0.85 1.27 -6.74
C ALA A 224 0.10 2.43 -6.42
N GLN A 225 -0.22 3.65 -6.85
CA GLN A 225 0.50 4.86 -6.47
C GLN A 225 0.47 5.08 -4.96
N ASN A 226 -0.68 4.87 -4.32
CA ASN A 226 -0.80 5.05 -2.89
C ASN A 226 0.06 4.07 -2.07
N GLN A 227 0.69 3.06 -2.67
CA GLN A 227 1.68 2.24 -1.97
C GLN A 227 3.03 2.92 -1.82
N LEU A 228 3.32 3.96 -2.63
CA LEU A 228 4.64 4.60 -2.67
C LEU A 228 5.07 5.10 -1.29
N HIS A 229 4.21 5.83 -0.57
CA HIS A 229 4.55 6.40 0.74
C HIS A 229 5.01 5.34 1.76
N LEU A 230 4.46 4.12 1.69
CA LEU A 230 4.84 2.99 2.55
C LEU A 230 6.17 2.34 2.16
N LEU A 231 6.69 2.64 0.97
CA LEU A 231 8.02 2.19 0.51
C LEU A 231 9.14 3.14 0.93
N GLN A 232 8.81 4.23 1.64
CA GLN A 232 9.72 5.24 2.17
C GLN A 232 9.90 5.22 3.71
N PRO A 233 9.92 4.09 4.44
CA PRO A 233 10.21 4.18 5.85
C PRO A 233 11.67 4.61 6.01
N SER A 234 11.82 5.83 6.53
CA SER A 234 13.08 6.47 6.89
C SER A 234 13.31 6.24 8.38
N GLY A 235 14.52 5.84 8.75
CA GLY A 235 14.95 5.74 10.15
C GLY A 235 15.14 4.32 10.67
N PRO A 236 15.65 4.20 11.91
CA PRO A 236 16.06 2.92 12.51
C PRO A 236 14.90 1.94 12.80
N PHE A 237 13.65 2.42 12.77
CA PHE A 237 12.44 1.63 13.03
C PHE A 237 11.57 1.48 11.79
N ALA A 238 12.19 1.33 10.62
CA ALA A 238 11.47 1.08 9.40
C ALA A 238 10.64 -0.22 9.52
N ASP A 239 9.32 -0.10 9.44
CA ASP A 239 8.40 -1.24 9.47
C ASP A 239 8.56 -2.04 8.16
N ILE A 240 9.40 -3.07 8.19
CA ILE A 240 9.69 -3.90 7.02
C ILE A 240 8.46 -4.70 6.58
N ASP A 241 7.59 -5.09 7.51
CA ASP A 241 6.37 -5.81 7.21
C ASP A 241 5.38 -4.93 6.45
N LEU A 242 5.32 -3.64 6.81
CA LEU A 242 4.55 -2.65 6.07
C LEU A 242 5.10 -2.44 4.65
N VAL A 243 6.43 -2.40 4.47
CA VAL A 243 7.06 -2.33 3.14
C VAL A 243 6.72 -3.55 2.31
N CYS A 244 6.87 -4.75 2.87
CA CYS A 244 6.56 -6.00 2.18
C CYS A 244 5.08 -6.05 1.78
N ARG A 245 4.16 -5.71 2.68
CA ARG A 245 2.72 -5.65 2.38
C ARG A 245 2.39 -4.62 1.30
N ALA A 246 3.03 -3.44 1.33
CA ALA A 246 2.85 -2.41 0.31
C ALA A 246 3.37 -2.88 -1.07
N LEU A 247 4.51 -3.58 -1.10
CA LEU A 247 5.08 -4.15 -2.31
C LEU A 247 4.18 -5.24 -2.91
N GLU A 248 3.70 -6.17 -2.10
CA GLU A 248 2.74 -7.20 -2.52
C GLU A 248 1.41 -6.59 -3.02
N ARG A 249 0.95 -5.52 -2.35
CA ARG A 249 -0.25 -4.80 -2.78
C ARG A 249 -0.05 -4.14 -4.13
N PHE A 250 1.08 -3.46 -4.32
CA PHE A 250 1.48 -2.88 -5.60
C PHE A 250 1.54 -3.96 -6.69
N HIS A 251 2.23 -5.07 -6.43
CA HIS A 251 2.36 -6.19 -7.35
C HIS A 251 1.00 -6.75 -7.77
N ARG A 252 0.09 -7.02 -6.82
CA ARG A 252 -1.26 -7.52 -7.13
C ARG A 252 -2.04 -6.56 -8.02
N LEU A 253 -1.98 -5.25 -7.77
CA LEU A 253 -2.67 -4.24 -8.58
C LEU A 253 -2.07 -4.13 -9.98
N ALA A 254 -0.75 -4.04 -10.09
CA ALA A 254 -0.03 -4.01 -11.36
C ALA A 254 -0.29 -5.28 -12.19
N ARG A 255 -0.26 -6.45 -11.54
CA ARG A 255 -0.51 -7.73 -12.18
C ARG A 255 -1.96 -7.85 -12.66
N ALA A 256 -2.93 -7.41 -11.86
CA ALA A 256 -4.34 -7.41 -12.26
C ALA A 256 -4.57 -6.62 -13.57
N ILE A 257 -3.95 -5.46 -13.71
CA ILE A 257 -4.04 -4.64 -14.93
C ILE A 257 -3.34 -5.35 -16.10
N THR A 258 -2.05 -5.66 -15.95
CA THR A 258 -1.22 -6.20 -17.04
C THR A 258 -1.61 -7.60 -17.52
N SER A 259 -2.33 -8.37 -16.72
CA SER A 259 -2.81 -9.71 -17.12
C SER A 259 -4.14 -9.68 -17.88
N HIS A 260 -4.91 -8.59 -17.79
CA HIS A 260 -6.27 -8.54 -18.33
C HIS A 260 -6.50 -7.40 -19.33
N VAL A 261 -5.64 -6.38 -19.32
CA VAL A 261 -5.72 -5.22 -20.21
C VAL A 261 -4.46 -5.15 -21.05
N GLU A 262 -4.62 -5.12 -22.35
CA GLU A 262 -3.56 -4.84 -23.31
C GLU A 262 -3.26 -3.34 -23.29
N LEU A 263 -2.22 -2.98 -22.54
CA LEU A 263 -1.79 -1.59 -22.40
C LEU A 263 -0.99 -1.15 -23.61
N GLU A 264 -1.45 -0.09 -24.27
CA GLU A 264 -0.66 0.57 -25.29
C GLU A 264 0.50 1.32 -24.63
N ARG A 265 1.69 1.25 -25.25
CA ARG A 265 2.90 1.84 -24.66
C ARG A 265 2.82 3.37 -24.55
N SER A 266 2.08 4.01 -25.45
CA SER A 266 1.72 5.43 -25.44
C SER A 266 0.34 5.69 -24.82
N GLY A 267 -0.38 4.65 -24.41
CA GLY A 267 -1.66 4.75 -23.71
C GLY A 267 -1.48 5.37 -22.33
N ARG A 268 -2.54 6.00 -21.81
CA ARG A 268 -2.48 6.69 -20.51
C ARG A 268 -2.13 5.71 -19.41
N TRP A 269 -2.79 4.54 -19.39
CA TRP A 269 -2.55 3.54 -18.35
C TRP A 269 -1.15 2.91 -18.45
N GLY A 270 -0.66 2.64 -19.66
CA GLY A 270 0.70 2.16 -19.89
C GLY A 270 1.77 3.13 -19.38
N MET A 271 1.63 4.43 -19.68
CA MET A 271 2.56 5.47 -19.19
C MET A 271 2.54 5.61 -17.67
N ILE A 272 1.35 5.63 -17.06
CA ILE A 272 1.20 5.72 -15.61
C ILE A 272 1.86 4.52 -14.93
N LEU A 273 1.49 3.29 -15.33
CA LEU A 273 2.02 2.08 -14.73
C LEU A 273 3.54 1.98 -14.90
N GLY A 274 4.07 2.31 -16.08
CA GLY A 274 5.51 2.34 -16.33
C GLY A 274 6.26 3.30 -15.40
N ARG A 275 5.72 4.50 -15.15
CA ARG A 275 6.32 5.45 -14.21
C ARG A 275 6.22 4.98 -12.77
N LEU A 276 5.09 4.39 -12.36
CA LEU A 276 4.94 3.83 -11.01
C LEU A 276 5.91 2.66 -10.78
N THR A 277 6.03 1.72 -11.73
CA THR A 277 7.00 0.62 -11.67
C THR A 277 8.42 1.15 -11.51
N ARG A 278 8.79 2.19 -12.26
CA ARG A 278 10.10 2.85 -12.11
C ARG A 278 10.29 3.41 -10.71
N ARG A 279 9.30 4.13 -10.16
CA ARG A 279 9.37 4.75 -8.83
C ARG A 279 9.48 3.74 -7.69
N VAL A 280 8.74 2.63 -7.77
CA VAL A 280 8.87 1.51 -6.84
C VAL A 280 10.27 0.90 -6.94
N SER A 281 10.76 0.68 -8.16
CA SER A 281 12.08 0.10 -8.42
C SER A 281 13.21 0.98 -7.86
N GLU A 282 13.17 2.29 -8.12
CA GLU A 282 14.14 3.27 -7.61
C GLU A 282 14.19 3.30 -6.06
N ARG A 283 13.06 3.03 -5.38
CA ARG A 283 13.01 2.96 -3.90
C ARG A 283 13.57 1.65 -3.36
N MET A 284 13.43 0.56 -4.09
CA MET A 284 13.88 -0.78 -3.66
C MET A 284 15.34 -1.05 -4.01
N GLU A 285 15.88 -0.43 -5.07
CA GLU A 285 17.25 -0.67 -5.51
C GLU A 285 18.32 -0.42 -4.42
N PRO A 286 18.31 0.71 -3.66
CA PRO A 286 19.28 0.93 -2.59
C PRO A 286 19.20 -0.13 -1.50
N ARG A 287 17.99 -0.63 -1.20
CA ARG A 287 17.78 -1.69 -0.21
C ARG A 287 18.40 -3.00 -0.69
N LEU A 288 18.20 -3.35 -1.96
CA LEU A 288 18.82 -4.53 -2.57
C LEU A 288 20.34 -4.49 -2.52
N ARG A 289 20.94 -3.31 -2.72
CA ARG A 289 22.39 -3.12 -2.65
C ARG A 289 22.95 -3.32 -1.24
N ASN A 290 22.17 -3.00 -0.20
CA ASN A 290 22.61 -3.09 1.20
C ASN A 290 22.47 -4.49 1.82
N ILE A 291 21.65 -5.38 1.25
CA ILE A 291 21.42 -6.73 1.81
C ILE A 291 22.72 -7.50 2.00
N LEU A 292 23.59 -7.54 0.98
CA LEU A 292 24.83 -8.32 1.06
C LEU A 292 25.84 -7.71 2.06
N PRO A 293 26.09 -6.39 2.06
CA PRO A 293 26.84 -5.73 3.14
C PRO A 293 26.29 -6.02 4.54
N ASP A 294 24.98 -5.87 4.75
CA ASP A 294 24.34 -6.08 6.06
C ASP A 294 24.48 -7.53 6.52
N LEU A 295 24.22 -8.48 5.62
CA LEU A 295 24.43 -9.91 5.86
C LEU A 295 25.87 -10.22 6.28
N ASN A 296 26.84 -9.70 5.50
CA ASN A 296 28.25 -9.92 5.80
C ASN A 296 28.68 -9.27 7.11
N GLY A 297 28.19 -8.06 7.40
CA GLY A 297 28.47 -7.37 8.67
C GLY A 297 27.94 -8.17 9.86
N ALA A 298 26.67 -8.55 9.81
CA ALA A 298 25.99 -9.27 10.88
C ALA A 298 26.60 -10.66 11.17
N MET A 299 27.02 -11.37 10.12
CA MET A 299 27.55 -12.73 10.24
C MET A 299 29.07 -12.80 10.45
N ARG A 300 29.78 -11.69 10.31
CA ARG A 300 31.23 -11.66 10.51
C ARG A 300 31.59 -11.64 11.99
N ARG A 301 32.68 -12.34 12.33
CA ARG A 301 33.30 -12.27 13.67
C ARG A 301 34.03 -10.93 13.87
N GLY A 302 33.90 -10.33 15.04
CA GLY A 302 34.75 -9.20 15.45
C GLY A 302 36.24 -9.56 15.38
N ARG A 303 37.10 -8.56 15.14
CA ARG A 303 38.56 -8.74 15.25
C ARG A 303 38.92 -9.02 16.72
N GLU A 304 40.05 -9.70 16.94
CA GLU A 304 40.46 -10.31 18.22
C GLU A 304 40.16 -9.46 19.46
N GLY A 305 39.61 -10.10 20.49
CA GLY A 305 39.39 -9.52 21.83
C GLY A 305 38.02 -8.88 22.08
N SER A 306 37.18 -8.68 21.06
CA SER A 306 35.82 -8.10 21.25
C SER A 306 34.80 -8.60 20.23
N ASP A 307 34.63 -9.92 20.09
CA ASP A 307 33.48 -10.43 19.34
C ASP A 307 32.20 -10.03 20.10
N ARG A 308 31.36 -9.21 19.48
CA ARG A 308 30.10 -8.72 20.04
C ARG A 308 29.03 -8.84 18.98
N LEU A 309 27.82 -9.16 19.42
CA LEU A 309 26.65 -9.12 18.56
C LEU A 309 26.12 -7.70 18.56
N ASP A 310 25.93 -7.15 17.37
CA ASP A 310 25.19 -5.94 17.15
C ASP A 310 23.74 -6.32 16.77
N PRO A 311 22.76 -6.14 17.68
CA PRO A 311 21.37 -6.49 17.41
C PRO A 311 20.79 -5.74 16.21
N ASP A 312 21.22 -4.50 15.98
CA ASP A 312 20.71 -3.67 14.90
C ASP A 312 21.20 -4.18 13.55
N GLN A 313 22.45 -4.61 13.45
CA GLN A 313 22.99 -5.25 12.24
C GLN A 313 22.32 -6.60 11.96
N LEU A 314 22.09 -7.41 12.99
CA LEU A 314 21.39 -8.69 12.86
C LEU A 314 19.95 -8.50 12.36
N LEU A 315 19.26 -7.51 12.92
CA LEU A 315 17.90 -7.15 12.51
C LEU A 315 17.88 -6.61 11.08
N ALA A 316 18.82 -5.72 10.72
CA ALA A 316 18.93 -5.19 9.36
C ALA A 316 19.14 -6.30 8.32
N ALA A 317 20.06 -7.23 8.59
CA ALA A 317 20.31 -8.37 7.73
C ALA A 317 19.07 -9.28 7.61
N LEU A 318 18.37 -9.56 8.72
CA LEU A 318 17.16 -10.40 8.71
C LEU A 318 16.04 -9.73 7.90
N ASN A 319 15.80 -8.44 8.15
CA ASN A 319 14.85 -7.61 7.40
C ASN A 319 15.19 -7.57 5.91
N GLY A 320 16.48 -7.49 5.57
CA GLY A 320 16.96 -7.57 4.20
C GLY A 320 16.61 -8.90 3.52
N MET A 321 16.75 -10.03 4.23
CA MET A 321 16.38 -11.35 3.71
C MET A 321 14.88 -11.51 3.52
N TYR A 322 14.06 -10.99 4.44
CA TYR A 322 12.60 -10.96 4.27
C TYR A 322 12.19 -10.13 3.04
N LEU A 323 12.73 -8.92 2.91
CA LEU A 323 12.48 -8.07 1.74
C LEU A 323 12.89 -8.76 0.43
N LEU A 324 14.04 -9.43 0.42
CA LEU A 324 14.54 -10.15 -0.74
C LEU A 324 13.59 -11.29 -1.16
N ALA A 325 13.04 -12.03 -0.19
CA ALA A 325 12.03 -13.05 -0.46
C ALA A 325 10.74 -12.45 -1.04
N THR A 326 10.22 -11.35 -0.47
CA THR A 326 9.05 -10.66 -1.00
C THR A 326 9.28 -10.12 -2.42
N LEU A 327 10.46 -9.56 -2.69
CA LEU A 327 10.84 -9.07 -4.02
C LEU A 327 10.90 -10.19 -5.06
N ARG A 328 11.29 -11.41 -4.68
CA ARG A 328 11.26 -12.58 -5.57
C ARG A 328 9.85 -12.82 -6.12
N ASP A 329 8.86 -12.75 -5.24
CA ASP A 329 7.48 -13.05 -5.58
C ASP A 329 6.83 -11.87 -6.36
N CYS A 330 7.39 -10.67 -6.25
CA CYS A 330 6.91 -9.46 -6.92
C CYS A 330 7.67 -9.07 -8.20
N LYS A 331 8.73 -9.80 -8.58
CA LYS A 331 9.74 -9.35 -9.56
C LYS A 331 9.17 -9.00 -10.94
N ASP A 332 8.11 -9.70 -11.36
CA ASP A 332 7.48 -9.47 -12.68
C ASP A 332 6.77 -8.11 -12.80
N SER A 333 6.56 -7.40 -11.70
CA SER A 333 6.00 -6.04 -11.69
C SER A 333 7.05 -4.95 -11.47
N LEU A 334 8.33 -5.32 -11.43
CA LEU A 334 9.46 -4.46 -11.08
C LEU A 334 10.50 -4.43 -12.20
N ALA A 335 11.24 -3.33 -12.28
CA ALA A 335 12.34 -3.16 -13.23
C ALA A 335 13.70 -3.43 -12.56
N LEU A 336 13.80 -4.53 -11.78
CA LEU A 336 14.96 -4.83 -10.94
C LEU A 336 15.62 -6.19 -11.22
N ASN A 337 15.27 -6.86 -12.31
CA ASN A 337 15.63 -8.26 -12.54
C ASN A 337 17.14 -8.54 -12.43
N ALA A 338 18.00 -7.75 -13.08
CA ALA A 338 19.44 -8.01 -13.07
C ALA A 338 20.07 -7.89 -11.67
N ILE A 339 19.77 -6.80 -10.95
CA ILE A 339 20.30 -6.58 -9.60
C ILE A 339 19.70 -7.57 -8.60
N PHE A 340 18.41 -7.90 -8.75
CA PHE A 340 17.75 -8.89 -7.92
C PHE A 340 18.41 -10.26 -8.05
N GLU A 341 18.56 -10.79 -9.27
CA GLU A 341 19.14 -12.14 -9.48
C GLU A 341 20.58 -12.21 -8.96
N GLN A 342 21.37 -11.15 -9.16
CA GLN A 342 22.71 -11.04 -8.59
C GLN A 342 22.68 -11.08 -7.05
N THR A 343 21.89 -10.21 -6.42
CA THR A 343 21.78 -10.16 -4.95
C THR A 343 21.23 -11.46 -4.38
N TRP A 344 20.27 -12.10 -5.07
CA TRP A 344 19.68 -13.39 -4.69
C TRP A 344 20.73 -14.50 -4.64
N LEU A 345 21.58 -14.60 -5.66
CA LEU A 345 22.64 -15.59 -5.73
C LEU A 345 23.73 -15.31 -4.68
N GLN A 346 24.24 -14.07 -4.64
CA GLN A 346 25.35 -13.69 -3.76
C GLN A 346 24.99 -13.79 -2.28
N SER A 347 23.79 -13.36 -1.88
CA SER A 347 23.32 -13.49 -0.50
C SER A 347 23.17 -14.96 -0.08
N GLY A 348 22.68 -15.82 -0.97
CA GLY A 348 22.58 -17.27 -0.71
C GLY A 348 23.95 -17.90 -0.45
N GLN A 349 24.91 -17.67 -1.35
CA GLN A 349 26.28 -18.19 -1.21
C GLN A 349 26.98 -17.66 0.04
N ALA A 350 26.85 -16.36 0.32
CA ALA A 350 27.45 -15.75 1.50
C ALA A 350 26.85 -16.33 2.79
N LEU A 351 25.53 -16.50 2.84
CA LEU A 351 24.84 -17.07 4.00
C LEU A 351 25.30 -18.51 4.27
N GLU A 352 25.37 -19.37 3.25
CA GLU A 352 25.89 -20.74 3.39
C GLU A 352 27.33 -20.77 3.90
N MET A 353 28.20 -19.92 3.35
CA MET A 353 29.59 -19.81 3.78
C MET A 353 29.69 -19.42 5.26
N HIS A 354 28.92 -18.43 5.70
CA HIS A 354 28.90 -17.98 7.09
C HIS A 354 28.33 -19.03 8.04
N LEU A 355 27.28 -19.75 7.63
CA LEU A 355 26.70 -20.83 8.42
C LEU A 355 27.67 -21.99 8.62
N ASN A 356 28.32 -22.44 7.54
CA ASN A 356 29.33 -23.49 7.61
C ASN A 356 30.50 -23.09 8.52
N ARG A 357 31.04 -21.89 8.31
CA ARG A 357 32.11 -21.34 9.16
C ARG A 357 31.68 -21.20 10.62
N GLY A 358 30.46 -20.73 10.87
CA GLY A 358 29.92 -20.60 12.21
C GLY A 358 29.79 -21.95 12.92
N LEU A 359 29.32 -22.98 12.21
CA LEU A 359 29.25 -24.35 12.73
C LEU A 359 30.63 -24.92 13.06
N ASP A 360 31.64 -24.68 12.21
CA ASP A 360 33.02 -25.10 12.49
C ASP A 360 33.61 -24.40 13.71
N LEU A 361 33.35 -23.10 13.86
CA LEU A 361 33.76 -22.35 15.05
C LEU A 361 33.08 -22.87 16.32
N LEU A 362 31.79 -23.18 16.26
CA LEU A 362 31.06 -23.73 17.39
C LEU A 362 31.53 -25.14 17.75
N ARG A 363 31.91 -25.97 16.76
CA ARG A 363 32.54 -27.28 17.02
C ARG A 363 33.90 -27.15 17.71
N ALA A 364 34.66 -26.10 17.38
CA ALA A 364 35.97 -25.84 17.98
C ALA A 364 35.85 -25.23 19.39
N ASN A 365 34.82 -24.43 19.65
CA ASN A 365 34.52 -23.87 20.96
C ASN A 365 33.00 -23.93 21.27
N PRO A 366 32.53 -25.07 21.80
CA PRO A 366 31.09 -25.31 22.05
C PRO A 366 30.46 -24.35 23.07
N ALA A 367 31.26 -23.74 23.94
CA ALA A 367 30.82 -22.78 24.94
C ALA A 367 30.68 -21.33 24.42
N ASP A 368 30.99 -21.06 23.13
CA ASP A 368 30.90 -19.72 22.55
C ASP A 368 29.43 -19.31 22.31
N VAL A 369 28.85 -18.64 23.31
CA VAL A 369 27.47 -18.13 23.28
C VAL A 369 27.24 -17.12 22.15
N ILE A 370 28.27 -16.38 21.74
CA ILE A 370 28.15 -15.34 20.71
C ILE A 370 28.02 -15.99 19.34
N VAL A 371 28.88 -16.96 19.02
CA VAL A 371 28.77 -17.75 17.78
C VAL A 371 27.46 -18.51 17.74
N ALA A 372 27.04 -19.10 18.86
CA ALA A 372 25.77 -19.82 18.96
C ALA A 372 24.56 -18.94 18.63
N LYS A 373 24.48 -17.73 19.20
CA LYS A 373 23.40 -16.77 18.94
C LYS A 373 23.44 -16.20 17.52
N ARG A 374 24.63 -15.93 16.98
CA ARG A 374 24.81 -15.53 15.58
C ARG A 374 24.27 -16.60 14.62
N LEU A 375 24.56 -17.87 14.91
CA LEU A 375 24.02 -19.00 14.15
C LEU A 375 22.50 -19.11 14.24
N ASP A 376 21.87 -18.83 15.38
CA ASP A 376 20.41 -18.85 15.48
C ASP A 376 19.75 -17.88 14.50
N VAL A 377 20.30 -16.66 14.42
CA VAL A 377 19.84 -15.63 13.48
C VAL A 377 20.14 -16.05 12.02
N GLY A 378 21.34 -16.57 11.75
CA GLY A 378 21.69 -17.09 10.43
C GLY A 378 20.79 -18.24 9.96
N ILE A 379 20.38 -19.14 10.88
CA ILE A 379 19.44 -20.21 10.60
C ILE A 379 18.06 -19.65 10.28
N LYS A 380 17.63 -18.58 10.97
CA LYS A 380 16.38 -17.89 10.64
C LYS A 380 16.42 -17.25 9.25
N MET A 381 17.54 -16.65 8.87
CA MET A 381 17.76 -16.16 7.51
C MET A 381 17.73 -17.30 6.48
N ALA A 382 18.28 -18.47 6.82
CA ALA A 382 18.28 -19.65 5.97
C ALA A 382 16.89 -20.23 5.75
N GLU A 383 16.03 -20.18 6.77
CA GLU A 383 14.62 -20.57 6.67
C GLU A 383 13.87 -19.73 5.63
N VAL A 384 14.10 -18.41 5.62
CA VAL A 384 13.53 -17.49 4.63
C VAL A 384 14.14 -17.71 3.24
N ARG A 385 15.46 -17.92 3.17
CA ARG A 385 16.21 -17.95 1.91
C ARG A 385 16.12 -19.28 1.15
N PHE A 386 16.06 -20.40 1.85
CA PHE A 386 16.14 -21.74 1.25
C PHE A 386 14.83 -22.48 1.41
N ASN A 387 14.49 -22.87 2.65
CA ASN A 387 13.23 -23.48 3.07
C ASN A 387 13.31 -23.90 4.55
N PRO A 388 12.18 -24.27 5.18
CA PRO A 388 12.15 -24.78 6.56
C PRO A 388 12.96 -26.06 6.78
N GLU A 389 13.01 -26.98 5.80
CA GLU A 389 13.71 -28.26 5.93
C GLU A 389 15.24 -28.10 6.04
N TYR A 390 15.79 -27.17 5.28
CA TYR A 390 17.20 -26.81 5.31
C TYR A 390 17.56 -26.14 6.64
N ALA A 391 16.72 -25.21 7.12
CA ALA A 391 16.90 -24.60 8.44
C ALA A 391 16.88 -25.65 9.56
N GLU A 392 15.97 -26.62 9.50
CA GLU A 392 15.89 -27.71 10.49
C GLU A 392 17.14 -28.60 10.48
N THR A 393 17.73 -28.83 9.31
CA THR A 393 19.02 -29.53 9.19
C THR A 393 20.14 -28.76 9.91
N LEU A 394 20.18 -27.44 9.76
CA LEU A 394 21.14 -26.59 10.44
C LEU A 394 20.91 -26.52 11.96
N ARG A 395 19.65 -26.48 12.43
CA ARG A 395 19.31 -26.53 13.87
C ARG A 395 19.86 -27.79 14.51
N ARG A 396 19.68 -28.94 13.85
CA ARG A 396 20.23 -30.23 14.29
C ARG A 396 21.76 -30.22 14.29
N ALA A 397 22.40 -29.68 13.25
CA ALA A 397 23.85 -29.56 13.17
C ALA A 397 24.44 -28.68 14.28
N ARG A 398 23.78 -27.55 14.60
CA ARG A 398 24.14 -26.66 15.71
C ARG A 398 24.01 -27.38 17.05
N ALA A 399 22.89 -28.06 17.29
CA ALA A 399 22.67 -28.81 18.53
C ALA A 399 23.71 -29.93 18.74
N ALA A 400 24.16 -30.58 17.66
CA ALA A 400 25.24 -31.56 17.71
C ALA A 400 26.60 -30.90 18.00
N ALA A 401 26.88 -29.71 17.47
CA ALA A 401 28.12 -28.97 17.73
C ALA A 401 28.24 -28.52 19.20
N MET A 402 27.13 -28.19 19.87
CA MET A 402 27.10 -27.78 21.28
C MET A 402 27.30 -28.93 22.29
N LYS A 403 27.12 -30.19 21.86
CA LYS A 403 27.23 -31.37 22.73
C LYS A 403 28.64 -31.97 22.77
N ARG A 404 29.53 -31.49 21.89
CA ARG A 404 30.96 -31.81 21.94
C ARG A 404 31.63 -30.88 22.95
#